data_AF-A0A173XQJ6-F1
#
_entry.id   AF-A0A173XQJ6-F1
#
_cell.length_a   1.000
_cell.length_b   1.000
_cell.length_c   1.000
_cell.angle_alpha   90.00
_cell.angle_beta   90.00
_cell.angle_gamma   90.00
#
_symmetry.space_group_name_H-M   'P 1'
#
loop_
_entity.id
_entity.type
_entity.pdbx_description
1 polymer ?
#
loop_
_entity_poly.entity_id
_entity_poly.type
_entity_poly.pdbx_seq_one_letter_code
_entity_poly.pdbx_strand_id
1 'polypeptide(L)'
;MKIIALCSVDENVLRSTLDLGEKDIIDVNTVTSEFGWMNDSGIVLDECHETKKVEETMEYWGFIWNLRREKYVQITIPCSNVDYCRSLMEAYSRLLTNSPIYDTNRTLICKRKVYKAYGDWEKC
;
A
#
# COMPACT_ATOMS: atom_id res chain seq x y z
N MET A 1 -9.25 -13.83 10.33
CA MET A 1 -8.58 -13.05 9.26
C MET A 1 -7.94 -11.84 9.91
N LYS A 2 -6.66 -11.56 9.67
CA LYS A 2 -6.01 -10.33 10.16
C LYS A 2 -6.03 -9.27 9.05
N ILE A 3 -6.36 -8.03 9.40
CA ILE A 3 -6.39 -6.88 8.49
C ILE A 3 -5.41 -5.86 9.04
N ILE A 4 -4.59 -5.27 8.15
CA ILE A 4 -3.75 -4.13 8.47
C ILE A 4 -4.39 -2.89 7.84
N ALA A 5 -4.57 -1.84 8.62
CA ALA A 5 -5.12 -0.57 8.16
C ALA A 5 -4.14 0.56 8.48
N LEU A 6 -4.02 1.51 7.54
CA LEU A 6 -3.39 2.80 7.79
C LEU A 6 -4.52 3.79 8.09
N CYS A 7 -4.57 4.27 9.33
CA CYS A 7 -5.60 5.18 9.79
C CYS A 7 -5.00 6.56 10.05
N SER A 8 -5.71 7.61 9.64
CA SER A 8 -5.50 8.94 10.18
C SER A 8 -6.31 9.04 11.46
N VAL A 9 -5.68 9.52 12.53
CA VAL A 9 -6.28 9.71 13.86
C VAL A 9 -6.36 11.20 14.17
N ASP A 10 -7.40 11.64 14.89
CA ASP A 10 -7.49 13.03 15.31
C ASP A 10 -6.68 13.20 16.58
N GLU A 11 -5.51 13.86 16.45
CA GLU A 11 -4.63 14.10 17.59
C GLU A 11 -5.34 14.81 18.76
N ASN A 12 -6.35 15.65 18.50
CA ASN A 12 -7.05 16.35 19.58
C ASN A 12 -7.92 15.39 20.39
N VAL A 13 -8.55 14.41 19.73
CA VAL A 13 -9.36 13.38 20.39
C VAL A 13 -8.46 12.45 21.20
N LEU A 14 -7.33 12.04 20.62
CA LEU A 14 -6.32 11.25 21.35
C LEU A 14 -5.76 12.01 22.56
N ARG A 15 -5.41 13.29 22.41
CA ARG A 15 -4.88 14.13 23.51
C ARG A 15 -5.92 14.36 24.61
N SER A 16 -7.19 14.57 24.26
CA SER A 16 -8.27 14.69 25.27
C SER A 16 -8.42 13.44 26.14
N THR A 17 -8.01 12.28 25.62
CA THR A 17 -7.99 11.00 26.34
C THR A 17 -6.72 10.86 27.19
N LEU A 18 -5.60 11.45 26.76
CA LEU A 18 -4.32 11.47 27.48
C LEU A 18 -4.28 12.51 28.63
N ASP A 19 -5.01 13.62 28.53
CA ASP A 19 -5.10 14.64 29.59
C ASP A 19 -5.72 14.12 30.92
N LEU A 20 -6.22 12.88 30.93
CA LEU A 20 -6.71 12.15 32.11
C LEU A 20 -5.64 11.27 32.79
N GLY A 21 -4.41 11.20 32.26
CA GLY A 21 -3.30 10.48 32.92
C GLY A 21 -1.95 10.68 32.22
N GLU A 22 -0.92 11.01 33.01
CA GLU A 22 0.50 11.19 32.63
C GLU A 22 1.04 10.07 31.72
N LYS A 23 0.83 10.16 30.41
CA LYS A 23 1.45 9.26 29.43
C LYS A 23 1.89 10.06 28.20
N ASP A 24 3.20 10.06 27.96
CA ASP A 24 3.83 10.64 26.77
C ASP A 24 3.72 9.73 25.52
N ILE A 25 3.03 8.58 25.62
CA ILE A 25 2.98 7.55 24.57
C ILE A 25 1.52 7.19 24.27
N ILE A 26 1.14 7.26 22.98
CA ILE A 26 -0.14 6.77 22.48
C ILE A 26 -0.10 5.23 22.53
N ASP A 27 -0.91 4.62 23.41
CA ASP A 27 -1.03 3.17 23.50
C ASP A 27 -2.33 2.65 22.84
N VAL A 28 -2.42 1.33 22.69
CA VAL A 28 -3.55 0.64 22.05
C VAL A 28 -4.90 1.01 22.69
N ASN A 29 -4.95 1.26 24.00
CA ASN A 29 -6.19 1.61 24.69
C ASN A 29 -6.64 3.03 24.35
N THR A 30 -5.71 3.98 24.21
CA THR A 30 -6.00 5.35 23.77
C THR A 30 -6.54 5.38 22.35
N VAL A 31 -6.02 4.52 21.45
CA VAL A 31 -6.53 4.39 20.07
C VAL A 31 -7.87 3.67 20.03
N THR A 32 -8.09 2.68 20.91
CA THR A 32 -9.36 1.93 20.99
C THR A 32 -10.56 2.83 21.28
N SER A 33 -10.38 3.98 21.96
CA SER A 33 -11.49 4.93 22.20
C SER A 33 -11.98 5.59 20.90
N GLU A 34 -11.09 6.04 20.01
CA GLU A 34 -11.44 6.57 18.69
C GLU A 34 -12.09 5.50 17.79
N PHE A 35 -11.60 4.26 17.90
CA PHE A 35 -12.10 3.12 17.13
C PHE A 35 -13.10 2.25 17.89
N GLY A 36 -13.78 2.77 18.91
CA GLY A 36 -14.72 2.00 19.73
C GLY A 36 -15.83 1.33 18.90
N TRP A 37 -16.24 1.99 17.82
CA TRP A 37 -17.19 1.47 16.83
C TRP A 37 -16.72 0.19 16.12
N MET A 38 -15.40 -0.03 16.01
CA MET A 38 -14.84 -1.27 15.46
C MET A 38 -15.05 -2.43 16.43
N ASN A 39 -14.84 -2.20 17.73
CA ASN A 39 -15.08 -3.20 18.77
C ASN A 39 -16.56 -3.58 18.84
N ASP A 40 -17.47 -2.60 18.72
CA ASP A 40 -18.92 -2.84 18.63
C ASP A 40 -19.30 -3.69 17.40
N SER A 41 -18.49 -3.63 16.35
CA SER A 41 -18.63 -4.43 15.13
C SER A 41 -17.93 -5.79 15.21
N GLY A 42 -17.39 -6.17 16.37
CA GLY A 42 -16.66 -7.42 16.60
C GLY A 42 -15.24 -7.43 16.03
N ILE A 43 -14.68 -6.26 15.69
CA ILE A 43 -13.31 -6.10 15.22
C ILE A 43 -12.43 -5.68 16.39
N VAL A 44 -11.48 -6.53 16.76
CA VAL A 44 -10.56 -6.29 17.87
C VAL A 44 -9.23 -5.75 17.34
N LEU A 45 -8.75 -4.66 17.92
CA LEU A 45 -7.43 -4.10 17.63
C LEU A 45 -6.36 -4.94 18.35
N ASP A 46 -5.46 -5.54 17.58
CA ASP A 46 -4.39 -6.41 18.10
C ASP A 46 -3.16 -5.57 18.49
N GLU A 47 -2.65 -4.78 17.53
CA GLU A 47 -1.46 -3.95 17.68
C GLU A 47 -1.67 -2.60 16.98
N CYS A 48 -1.03 -1.55 17.50
CA CYS A 48 -0.97 -0.24 16.87
C CYS A 48 0.47 0.27 16.91
N HIS A 49 0.93 0.82 15.79
CA HIS A 49 2.23 1.47 15.69
C HIS A 49 2.03 2.86 15.11
N GLU A 50 2.48 3.88 15.84
CA GLU A 50 2.55 5.22 15.30
C GLU A 50 3.58 5.25 14.16
N THR A 51 3.18 5.78 13.00
CA THR A 51 4.10 6.00 11.88
C THR A 51 4.10 7.47 11.48
N LYS A 52 5.25 8.12 11.68
CA LYS A 52 5.49 9.50 11.21
C LYS A 52 6.02 9.55 9.77
N LYS A 53 6.31 8.40 9.17
CA LYS A 53 6.95 8.27 7.86
C LYS A 53 5.98 7.61 6.87
N VAL A 54 4.87 8.29 6.60
CA VAL A 54 3.97 7.92 5.50
C VAL A 54 4.30 8.80 4.30
N GLU A 55 4.82 8.17 3.24
CA GLU A 55 5.06 8.85 1.98
C GLU A 55 3.83 8.67 1.08
N GLU A 56 3.27 9.79 0.61
CA GLU A 56 2.34 9.78 -0.51
C GLU A 56 3.14 9.83 -1.81
N THR A 57 3.00 8.81 -2.65
CA THR A 57 3.73 8.74 -3.92
C THR A 57 2.86 8.24 -5.06
N MET A 58 3.29 8.53 -6.29
CA MET A 58 2.66 8.04 -7.51
C MET A 58 3.45 6.86 -8.04
N GLU A 59 2.75 5.74 -8.24
CA GLU A 59 3.33 4.54 -8.83
C GLU A 59 2.79 4.28 -10.23
N TYR A 60 3.68 3.75 -11.06
CA TYR A 60 3.39 3.30 -12.41
C TYR A 60 3.62 1.80 -12.51
N TRP A 61 2.67 1.10 -13.12
CA TRP A 61 2.68 -0.35 -13.27
C TRP A 61 2.37 -0.71 -14.71
N GLY A 62 3.17 -1.60 -15.29
CA GLY A 62 3.02 -2.10 -16.63
C GLY A 62 2.24 -3.40 -16.67
N PHE A 63 1.28 -3.47 -17.59
CA PHE A 63 0.38 -4.61 -17.78
C PHE A 63 0.41 -5.11 -19.22
N ILE A 64 0.24 -6.41 -19.38
CA ILE A 64 0.11 -7.08 -20.68
C ILE A 64 -1.18 -7.90 -20.73
N TRP A 65 -1.79 -8.01 -21.90
CA TRP A 65 -2.96 -8.85 -22.09
C TRP A 65 -2.58 -10.33 -22.04
N ASN A 66 -3.19 -11.08 -21.14
CA ASN A 66 -3.10 -12.53 -21.09
C ASN A 66 -4.22 -13.15 -21.92
N LEU A 67 -3.86 -13.86 -22.98
CA LEU A 67 -4.79 -14.48 -23.93
C LEU A 67 -5.63 -15.60 -23.29
N ARG A 68 -5.07 -16.35 -22.34
CA ARG A 68 -5.78 -17.48 -21.69
C ARG A 68 -6.76 -17.03 -20.63
N ARG A 69 -6.43 -15.94 -19.92
CA ARG A 69 -7.25 -15.39 -18.82
C ARG A 69 -8.17 -14.26 -19.26
N GLU A 70 -8.03 -13.82 -20.52
CA GLU A 70 -8.77 -12.71 -21.12
C GLU A 70 -8.76 -11.44 -20.25
N LYS A 71 -7.60 -11.13 -19.67
CA LYS A 71 -7.43 -9.94 -18.82
C LYS A 71 -6.00 -9.43 -18.83
N TYR A 72 -5.85 -8.16 -18.47
CA TYR A 72 -4.55 -7.58 -18.19
C TYR A 72 -3.95 -8.18 -16.92
N VAL A 73 -2.68 -8.58 -17.00
CA VAL A 73 -1.87 -8.99 -15.85
C VAL A 73 -0.65 -8.10 -15.73
N GLN A 74 -0.25 -7.84 -14.51
CA GLN A 74 0.95 -7.07 -14.21
C GLN A 74 2.19 -7.82 -14.67
N ILE A 75 3.14 -7.11 -15.27
CA ILE A 75 4.46 -7.66 -15.60
C ILE A 75 5.63 -6.86 -15.03
N THR A 76 5.47 -5.58 -14.72
CA THR A 76 6.55 -4.80 -14.08
C THR A 76 6.42 -4.78 -12.56
N ILE A 77 7.51 -4.40 -11.90
CA ILE A 77 7.47 -3.91 -10.52
C ILE A 77 6.89 -2.48 -10.46
N PRO A 78 6.45 -2.01 -9.27
CA PRO A 78 6.13 -0.60 -9.05
C PRO A 78 7.28 0.32 -9.47
N CYS A 79 6.97 1.29 -10.32
CA CYS A 79 7.92 2.28 -10.83
C CYS A 79 7.56 3.68 -10.31
N SER A 80 8.57 4.48 -9.96
CA SER A 80 8.37 5.88 -9.52
C SER A 80 8.13 6.86 -10.68
N ASN A 81 8.51 6.48 -11.91
CA ASN A 81 8.32 7.28 -13.11
C ASN A 81 7.81 6.43 -14.28
N VAL A 82 7.00 7.03 -15.15
CA VAL A 82 6.44 6.42 -16.36
C VAL A 82 7.51 6.00 -17.36
N ASP A 83 8.59 6.76 -17.53
CA ASP A 83 9.62 6.42 -18.51
C ASP A 83 10.42 5.18 -18.10
N TYR A 84 10.71 5.06 -16.81
CA TYR A 84 11.32 3.84 -16.27
C TYR A 84 10.40 2.63 -16.45
N CYS A 85 9.09 2.81 -16.18
CA CYS A 85 8.10 1.77 -16.42
C CYS A 85 8.03 1.37 -17.89
N ARG A 86 8.12 2.33 -18.82
CA ARG A 86 8.14 2.07 -20.27
C ARG A 86 9.37 1.27 -20.69
N SER A 87 10.55 1.65 -20.21
CA SER A 87 11.80 0.91 -20.48
C SER A 87 11.74 -0.53 -19.96
N LEU A 88 11.20 -0.74 -18.75
CA LEU A 88 10.97 -2.09 -18.21
C LEU A 88 9.97 -2.89 -19.04
N MET A 89 8.86 -2.26 -19.46
CA MET A 89 7.86 -2.88 -20.33
C MET A 89 8.46 -3.33 -21.65
N GLU A 90 9.30 -2.52 -22.28
CA GLU A 90 9.99 -2.87 -23.53
C GLU A 90 10.95 -4.05 -23.33
N ALA A 91 11.74 -4.03 -22.25
CA ALA A 91 12.66 -5.11 -21.92
C ALA A 91 11.93 -6.44 -21.70
N TYR A 92 10.82 -6.43 -20.97
CA TYR A 92 10.02 -7.63 -20.70
C TYR A 92 9.24 -8.11 -21.92
N SER A 93 8.69 -7.18 -22.73
CA SER A 93 7.97 -7.55 -23.96
C SER A 93 8.87 -8.32 -24.92
N ARG A 94 10.17 -7.97 -25.01
CA ARG A 94 11.15 -8.73 -25.80
C ARG A 94 11.29 -10.18 -25.33
N LEU A 95 11.31 -10.42 -24.02
CA LEU A 95 11.36 -11.78 -23.44
C LEU A 95 10.07 -12.57 -23.68
N LEU A 96 8.96 -11.88 -23.90
CA LEU A 96 7.63 -12.48 -24.13
C LEU A 96 7.26 -12.53 -25.62
N THR A 97 8.18 -12.17 -26.52
CA THR A 97 7.94 -12.24 -27.97
C THR A 97 7.58 -13.67 -28.36
N ASN A 98 6.55 -13.83 -29.20
CA ASN A 98 5.99 -15.13 -29.60
C ASN A 98 5.43 -15.97 -28.45
N SER A 99 5.11 -15.36 -27.30
CA SER A 99 4.46 -16.09 -26.22
C SER A 99 3.06 -16.57 -26.66
N PRO A 100 2.72 -17.84 -26.46
CA PRO A 100 1.36 -18.34 -26.70
C PRO A 100 0.37 -17.92 -25.59
N ILE A 101 0.84 -17.14 -24.61
CA ILE A 101 0.06 -16.74 -23.42
C ILE A 101 -0.21 -15.24 -23.43
N TYR A 102 0.69 -14.44 -23.99
CA TYR A 102 0.66 -12.98 -23.88
C TYR A 102 0.64 -12.31 -25.24
N ASP A 103 -0.20 -11.28 -25.36
CA ASP A 103 -0.24 -10.41 -26.53
C ASP A 103 0.64 -9.17 -26.27
N THR A 104 1.84 -9.18 -26.84
CA THR A 104 2.82 -8.10 -26.69
C THR A 104 2.40 -6.79 -27.36
N ASN A 105 1.38 -6.80 -28.23
CA ASN A 105 0.83 -5.59 -28.84
C ASN A 105 -0.25 -4.94 -27.96
N ARG A 106 -0.76 -5.68 -26.97
CA ARG A 106 -1.77 -5.19 -26.02
C ARG A 106 -1.13 -4.99 -24.65
N THR A 107 -0.45 -3.86 -24.52
CA THR A 107 0.16 -3.40 -23.27
C THR A 107 -0.45 -2.09 -22.80
N LEU A 108 -0.39 -1.83 -21.50
CA LEU A 108 -0.77 -0.53 -20.93
C LEU A 108 0.06 -0.23 -19.68
N ILE A 109 0.20 1.06 -19.37
CA ILE A 109 0.81 1.54 -18.13
C ILE A 109 -0.29 2.23 -17.32
N CYS A 110 -0.56 1.74 -16.12
CA CYS A 110 -1.46 2.37 -15.16
C CYS A 110 -0.68 3.24 -14.19
N LYS A 111 -1.27 4.35 -13.77
CA LYS A 111 -0.81 5.17 -12.64
C LYS A 111 -1.77 5.00 -11.47
N ARG A 112 -1.24 5.00 -10.25
CA ARG A 112 -2.04 5.07 -9.03
C ARG A 112 -1.32 5.87 -7.96
N LYS A 113 -2.09 6.52 -7.09
CA LYS A 113 -1.59 7.08 -5.83
C LYS A 113 -1.46 5.95 -4.81
N VAL A 114 -0.36 5.91 -4.09
CA VAL A 114 -0.14 4.95 -2.99
C VAL A 114 0.43 5.66 -1.77
N TYR A 115 0.16 5.07 -0.61
CA TYR A 115 0.72 5.46 0.68
C TYR A 115 1.67 4.37 1.14
N LYS A 116 2.91 4.74 1.46
CA LYS A 116 3.94 3.81 1.91
C LYS A 116 4.39 4.18 3.31
N ALA A 117 4.29 3.23 4.23
CA ALA A 117 4.88 3.33 5.55
C ALA A 117 6.20 2.54 5.54
N TYR A 118 7.26 3.13 6.07
CA TYR A 118 8.58 2.51 6.12
C TYR A 118 9.08 2.42 7.57
N GLY A 119 9.67 1.28 7.91
CA GLY A 119 10.53 1.15 9.09
C GLY A 119 11.93 1.68 8.82
N ASP A 120 12.79 1.62 9.83
CA ASP A 120 14.19 1.99 9.66
C ASP A 120 14.98 0.90 8.92
N TRP A 121 16.01 1.33 8.17
CA TRP A 121 16.88 0.40 7.45
C TRP A 121 17.80 -0.34 8.41
N GLU A 122 17.83 -1.67 8.32
CA GLU A 122 18.78 -2.51 9.03
C GLU A 122 19.82 -3.08 8.07
N LYS A 123 21.05 -3.29 8.56
CA LYS A 123 22.08 -3.98 7.77
C LYS A 123 21.81 -5.49 7.81
N CYS A 124 21.77 -6.10 6.64
CA CYS A 124 21.74 -7.55 6.48
C CYS A 124 23.15 -8.12 6.33
#